data_AF-A0A6A7K4N2-F1
#
_entry.id   AF-A0A6A7K4N2-F1
#
_cell.length_a   1.000
_cell.length_b   1.000
_cell.length_c   1.000
_cell.angle_alpha   90.00
_cell.angle_beta   90.00
_cell.angle_gamma   90.00
#
_symmetry.space_group_name_H-M   'P 1'
#
loop_
_entity.id
_entity.type
_entity.pdbx_description
1 polymer ?
#
loop_
_entity_poly.entity_id
_entity_poly.type
_entity_poly.pdbx_seq_one_letter_code
_entity_poly.pdbx_strand_id
1 'polypeptide(L)' 'MKILRIIKTVEHSKVHIDLENRSISLDLTIDTKISSLMDYFEIFLTRMLMCRKAASFLDLKFELVMNGTQIL' A
#
# COMPACT_ATOMS: atom_id res chain seq x y z
N MET A 1 -21.61 11.32 22.94
CA MET A 1 -20.58 11.71 21.95
C MET A 1 -19.37 10.81 22.15
N LYS A 2 -19.33 9.66 21.45
CA LYS A 2 -18.23 8.69 21.56
C LYS A 2 -17.04 9.23 20.77
N ILE A 3 -15.92 9.38 21.46
CA ILE A 3 -14.63 9.86 20.98
C ILE A 3 -14.23 9.04 19.75
N LEU A 4 -14.26 9.65 18.56
CA LEU A 4 -13.57 9.09 17.39
C LEU A 4 -12.08 9.18 17.70
N ARG A 5 -11.47 8.01 17.87
CA ARG A 5 -10.03 7.84 18.05
C ARG A 5 -9.35 8.46 16.82
N ILE A 6 -8.63 9.55 17.05
CA ILE A 6 -7.75 10.17 16.07
C ILE A 6 -6.71 9.10 15.71
N ILE A 7 -6.68 8.66 14.46
CA ILE A 7 -5.55 7.92 13.88
C ILE A 7 -4.34 8.86 13.83
N LYS A 8 -3.64 9.00 14.96
CA LYS A 8 -2.32 9.61 15.01
C LYS A 8 -1.35 8.60 14.38
N THR A 9 -1.29 8.61 13.05
CA THR A 9 -0.12 8.37 12.19
C THR A 9 -0.66 8.49 10.76
N VAL A 10 -0.28 9.56 10.05
CA VAL A 10 -0.65 9.69 8.64
C VAL A 10 0.29 8.80 7.86
N GLU A 11 -0.04 7.52 7.75
CA GLU A 11 0.57 6.60 6.80
C GLU A 11 -0.06 6.83 5.43
N HIS A 12 0.78 7.10 4.44
CA HIS A 12 0.32 7.29 3.09
C HIS A 12 0.35 5.95 2.35
N SER A 13 -0.80 5.51 1.85
CA SER A 13 -0.87 4.49 0.79
C SER A 13 -1.46 5.12 -0.46
N LYS A 14 -0.77 5.00 -1.59
CA LYS A 14 -1.22 5.47 -2.90
C LYS A 14 -1.17 4.34 -3.91
N VAL A 15 -2.16 4.30 -4.79
CA VAL A 15 -2.16 3.40 -5.94
C VAL A 15 -1.92 4.24 -7.18
N HIS A 16 -0.93 3.86 -7.97
CA HIS A 16 -0.63 4.46 -9.26
C HIS A 16 -0.87 3.44 -10.37
N ILE A 17 -1.44 3.88 -11.48
CA ILE A 17 -1.63 3.06 -12.68
C ILE A 17 -0.82 3.72 -13.78
N ASP A 18 0.14 2.96 -14.31
CA ASP A 18 0.95 3.34 -15.45
C ASP A 18 0.54 2.46 -16.64
N LEU A 19 -0.19 3.06 -17.58
CA LEU A 19 -0.66 2.35 -18.76
C LEU A 19 0.46 2.15 -19.79
N GLU A 20 1.46 3.02 -19.81
CA GLU A 20 2.59 2.92 -20.76
C GLU A 20 3.49 1.76 -20.36
N ASN A 21 3.83 1.66 -19.08
CA ASN A 21 4.63 0.56 -18.52
C ASN A 21 3.79 -0.67 -18.15
N ARG A 22 2.48 -0.62 -18.42
CA ARG A 22 1.49 -1.66 -18.08
C ARG A 22 1.61 -2.13 -16.63
N SER A 23 1.69 -1.21 -15.67
CA SER A 23 1.85 -1.53 -14.25
C SER A 23 0.83 -0.85 -13.34
N ILE A 24 0.60 -1.47 -12.19
CA ILE A 24 -0.10 -0.90 -11.03
C ILE A 24 0.88 -0.93 -9.87
N SER A 25 1.22 0.23 -9.34
CA SER A 25 2.09 0.38 -8.17
C SER A 25 1.28 0.68 -6.92
N LEU A 26 1.55 -0.05 -5.84
CA LEU A 26 1.13 0.31 -4.49
C LEU A 26 2.32 0.94 -3.77
N ASP A 27 2.23 2.24 -3.49
CA ASP A 27 3.26 3.00 -2.76
C ASP A 27 2.85 3.17 -1.30
N LEU A 28 3.69 2.66 -0.40
CA LEU A 28 3.48 2.64 1.04
C LEU A 28 4.56 3.47 1.74
N THR A 29 4.14 4.46 2.51
CA THR A 29 5.01 5.18 3.44
C THR A 29 4.67 4.77 4.86
N ILE A 30 5.62 4.12 5.54
CA ILE A 30 5.47 3.62 6.92
C ILE A 30 6.50 4.29 7.84
N ASP A 31 6.06 4.74 9.02
CA ASP A 31 6.96 5.21 10.07
C ASP A 31 7.31 4.05 11.00
N THR A 32 8.50 3.49 10.82
CA THR A 32 9.01 2.36 11.61
C THR A 32 9.30 2.71 13.07
N LYS A 33 9.16 3.99 13.48
CA LYS A 33 9.35 4.44 14.87
C LYS A 33 8.08 4.37 15.72
N ILE A 34 6.91 4.29 15.09
CA ILE A 34 5.61 4.41 15.80
C ILE A 34 4.96 3.04 16.03
N SER A 35 5.14 2.08 15.14
CA SER A 35 4.53 0.74 15.26
C SER A 35 5.41 -0.33 14.63
N SER A 36 5.26 -1.57 15.08
CA SER A 36 6.02 -2.69 14.54
C SER A 36 5.58 -2.96 13.10
N LEU A 37 6.49 -3.43 12.26
CA LEU A 37 6.18 -3.78 10.86
C LEU A 37 4.97 -4.74 10.75
N MET A 38 4.71 -5.57 11.77
CA MET A 38 3.59 -6.50 11.82
C MET A 38 2.22 -5.82 11.88
N ASP A 39 2.08 -4.72 12.62
CA ASP A 39 0.79 -4.01 12.74
C ASP A 39 0.35 -3.41 11.40
N TYR A 40 1.33 -3.05 10.57
CA TYR A 40 1.13 -2.55 9.21
C TYR A 40 0.79 -3.63 8.20
N PHE A 41 1.35 -4.83 8.37
CA PHE A 41 1.07 -5.92 7.46
C PHE A 41 -0.43 -6.23 7.38
N GLU A 42 -1.18 -6.22 8.48
CA GLU A 42 -2.61 -6.57 8.43
C GLU A 42 -3.43 -5.61 7.55
N ILE A 43 -3.19 -4.30 7.71
CA ILE A 43 -3.89 -3.25 6.98
C ILE A 43 -3.46 -3.22 5.50
N PHE A 44 -2.15 -3.32 5.24
CA PHE A 44 -1.62 -3.21 3.87
C PHE A 44 -1.68 -4.50 3.07
N LEU A 45 -1.62 -5.68 3.71
CA LEU A 45 -1.71 -6.98 3.02
C LEU A 45 -3.05 -7.11 2.29
N THR A 46 -4.13 -6.64 2.90
CA THR A 46 -5.46 -6.62 2.27
C THR A 46 -5.44 -5.79 0.99
N ARG A 47 -4.87 -4.58 1.03
CA ARG A 47 -4.75 -3.70 -0.15
C ARG A 47 -3.81 -4.29 -1.21
N MET A 48 -2.67 -4.86 -0.79
CA MET A 48 -1.71 -5.52 -1.67
C MET A 48 -2.37 -6.68 -2.43
N LEU A 49 -3.13 -7.53 -1.74
CA LEU A 49 -3.89 -8.63 -2.35
C LEU A 49 -4.91 -8.11 -3.36
N MET A 50 -5.64 -7.04 -3.02
CA MET A 50 -6.61 -6.42 -3.93
C MET A 50 -5.94 -5.86 -5.18
N CYS A 51 -4.85 -5.09 -5.04
CA CYS A 51 -4.11 -4.53 -6.15
C CYS A 51 -3.47 -5.60 -7.04
N ARG A 52 -2.93 -6.69 -6.46
CA ARG A 52 -2.44 -7.83 -7.24
C ARG A 52 -3.54 -8.50 -8.06
N LYS A 53 -4.71 -8.70 -7.46
CA LYS A 53 -5.87 -9.27 -8.18
C LYS A 53 -6.34 -8.35 -9.31
N ALA A 54 -6.41 -7.05 -9.06
CA ALA A 54 -6.76 -6.06 -10.08
C ALA A 54 -5.74 -6.03 -11.22
N ALA A 55 -4.43 -6.05 -10.91
CA ALA A 55 -3.36 -6.11 -11.89
C ALA A 55 -3.48 -7.37 -12.76
N SER A 56 -3.68 -8.54 -12.13
CA SER A 56 -3.92 -9.80 -12.85
C SER A 56 -5.17 -9.78 -13.72
N PHE A 57 -6.26 -9.13 -13.27
CA PHE A 57 -7.49 -9.01 -14.04
C PHE A 57 -7.34 -8.08 -15.25
N LEU A 58 -6.52 -7.03 -15.11
CA LEU A 58 -6.28 -6.01 -16.15
C LEU A 58 -5.08 -6.34 -17.05
N ASP A 59 -4.44 -7.49 -16.86
CA ASP A 59 -3.19 -7.87 -17.54
C ASP A 59 -2.09 -6.78 -17.38
N LEU A 60 -1.95 -6.29 -16.15
CA LEU A 60 -0.93 -5.32 -15.72
C LEU A 60 0.01 -5.98 -14.71
N LYS A 61 1.26 -5.50 -14.67
CA LYS A 61 2.25 -5.88 -13.66
C LYS A 61 1.90 -5.21 -12.33
N PHE A 62 1.96 -5.95 -11.23
CA PHE A 62 1.87 -5.34 -9.89
C PHE A 62 3.26 -5.00 -9.37
N GLU A 63 3.40 -3.81 -8.78
CA GLU A 63 4.63 -3.34 -8.16
C GLU A 63 4.35 -2.85 -6.73
N LEU A 64 5.26 -3.15 -5.81
CA LEU A 64 5.18 -2.67 -4.43
C LEU A 64 6.35 -1.73 -4.16
N VAL A 65 6.04 -0.50 -3.80
CA VAL A 65 7.02 0.50 -3.35
C VAL A 65 6.80 0.74 -1.87
N MET A 66 7.86 0.66 -1.07
CA MET A 66 7.81 0.93 0.36
C MET A 66 8.91 1.91 0.74
N ASN A 67 8.54 3.05 1.32
CA ASN A 67 9.46 4.13 1.69
C ASN A 67 10.37 4.53 0.51
N GLY A 68 9.81 4.62 -0.70
CA GLY A 68 10.53 4.95 -1.93
C GLY A 68 11.40 3.84 -2.54
N THR A 69 11.42 2.64 -1.93
CA THR A 69 12.18 1.48 -2.44
C THR A 69 11.24 0.47 -3.09
N GLN A 70 11.55 0.03 -4.31
CA GLN A 70 10.82 -1.07 -4.95
C GLN A 70 11.15 -2.40 -4.26
N ILE A 71 10.12 -3.08 -3.79
CA ILE A 71 10.20 -4.36 -3.08
C ILE A 71 9.82 -5.52 -4.01
N LEU A 72 8.87 -5.28 -4.91
CA LEU A 72 8.27 -6.28 -5.79
C LEU A 72 7.92 -5.66 -7.15
#